data_AF-A0A0R3RKJ1-F1
#
_entry.id   AF-A0A0R3RKJ1-F1
#
_cell.length_a   1.000
_cell.length_b   1.000
_cell.length_c   1.000
_cell.angle_alpha   90.00
_cell.angle_beta   90.00
_cell.angle_gamma   90.00
#
_symmetry.space_group_name_H-M   'P 1'
#
loop_
_entity.id
_entity.type
_entity.pdbx_description
1 polymer ?
#
loop_
_entity_poly.entity_id
_entity_poly.type
_entity_poly.pdbx_seq_one_letter_code
_entity_poly.pdbx_strand_id
1 'polypeptide(L)'
;MVYMQRDFSIGSRSKNTSGNVIGSSIFKLDELIGAFGTQLQLPLCAKTSIITTSVGQLQAVPEELYCGLILITARLPEKAAPVILQFSGKNLKKKDKFFDETSVFFVINKIENDKTKTELYRSEAIREHSHPIWRPFNLHLRKIADHRNRLLEIAVMYRDEMNKIGMIGSFLTTYAKMKYGPGEENVYNLVNPKKKSKKGYLKSGTMELIKFSDVSFYSFLDYITSGTQLHLAIAVDFSANLTINKLYDMPAFDSDFDCAIKGIAGIIRHYNSYAFALLHHQA
;
A
#
# COMPACT_ATOMS: atom_id res chain seq x y z
N MET A 1 -11.61 3.64 9.92
CA MET A 1 -12.00 4.83 10.70
C MET A 1 -12.03 6.00 9.73
N VAL A 2 -13.21 6.51 9.38
CA VAL A 2 -13.33 7.67 8.49
C VAL A 2 -13.05 8.90 9.34
N TYR A 3 -11.90 9.53 9.15
CA TYR A 3 -11.60 10.82 9.77
C TYR A 3 -12.28 11.90 8.95
N MET A 4 -13.40 12.43 9.44
CA MET A 4 -13.97 13.66 8.92
C MET A 4 -13.24 14.83 9.60
N GLN A 5 -12.17 15.32 8.97
CA GLN A 5 -11.56 16.59 9.37
C GLN A 5 -12.39 17.73 8.76
N ARG A 6 -12.95 18.59 9.62
CA ARG A 6 -13.74 19.76 9.22
C ARG A 6 -12.80 20.92 8.89
N ASP A 7 -12.32 21.01 7.66
CA ASP A 7 -11.72 22.24 7.16
C ASP A 7 -12.80 23.07 6.45
N PHE A 8 -13.41 24.00 7.18
CA PHE A 8 -14.35 24.98 6.63
C PHE A 8 -13.58 26.24 6.22
N SER A 9 -13.40 26.47 4.92
CA SER A 9 -13.18 27.82 4.38
C SER A 9 -14.52 28.41 3.98
N ILE A 10 -15.18 29.13 4.90
CA ILE A 10 -16.49 29.76 4.67
C ILE A 10 -16.29 31.07 3.90
N GLY A 11 -16.70 31.09 2.63
CA GLY A 11 -16.74 32.28 1.77
C GLY A 11 -18.12 32.91 1.59
N SER A 12 -19.19 32.42 2.23
CA SER A 12 -20.53 33.02 2.08
C SER A 12 -21.43 32.80 3.30
N ARG A 13 -22.10 33.88 3.72
CA ARG A 13 -22.89 34.01 4.95
C ARG A 13 -24.32 33.52 4.71
N SER A 14 -24.73 32.45 5.40
CA SER A 14 -26.13 31.95 5.44
C SER A 14 -26.68 32.05 6.88
N LYS A 15 -27.98 32.37 7.02
CA LYS A 15 -28.64 32.60 8.32
C LYS A 15 -29.06 31.28 8.97
N ASN A 16 -28.54 31.04 10.17
CA ASN A 16 -28.78 29.86 11.01
C ASN A 16 -30.22 29.76 11.53
N THR A 17 -30.80 28.56 11.48
CA THR A 17 -31.91 28.15 12.34
C THR A 17 -31.54 26.89 13.13
N SER A 18 -32.21 26.72 14.28
CA SER A 18 -31.88 25.88 15.43
C SER A 18 -31.19 24.56 15.10
N GLY A 19 -29.90 24.49 15.44
CA GLY A 19 -29.04 23.33 15.24
C GLY A 19 -27.87 23.50 14.27
N ASN A 20 -27.55 24.71 13.77
CA ASN A 20 -26.35 24.99 12.93
C ASN A 20 -26.09 23.98 11.78
N VAL A 21 -27.12 23.37 11.20
CA VAL A 21 -27.00 22.49 10.02
C VAL A 21 -27.13 23.35 8.76
N ILE A 22 -26.09 23.34 7.92
CA ILE A 22 -26.04 24.11 6.66
C ILE A 22 -26.76 23.36 5.52
N GLY A 23 -26.75 22.03 5.54
CA GLY A 23 -27.41 21.17 4.56
C GLY A 23 -26.98 19.71 4.73
N SER A 24 -27.59 18.82 3.94
CA SER A 24 -27.30 17.39 3.95
C SER A 24 -27.03 16.85 2.54
N SER A 25 -26.27 15.78 2.45
CA SER A 25 -26.02 15.03 1.22
C SER A 25 -25.91 13.54 1.54
N ILE A 26 -26.34 12.69 0.61
CA ILE A 26 -26.32 11.23 0.74
C ILE A 26 -25.52 10.68 -0.42
N PHE A 27 -24.63 9.75 -0.15
CA PHE A 27 -23.86 9.02 -1.14
C PHE A 27 -23.63 7.60 -0.66
N LYS A 28 -23.31 6.70 -1.58
CA LYS A 28 -22.93 5.34 -1.23
C LYS A 28 -21.40 5.18 -1.18
N LEU A 29 -20.91 4.27 -0.35
CA LEU A 29 -19.47 4.06 -0.19
C LEU A 29 -18.80 3.55 -1.48
N ASP A 30 -19.51 2.74 -2.27
CA ASP A 30 -19.07 2.25 -3.57
C ASP A 30 -18.98 3.37 -4.62
N GLU A 31 -19.80 4.43 -4.55
CA GLU A 31 -19.63 5.64 -5.37
C GLU A 31 -18.31 6.36 -5.07
N LEU A 32 -17.93 6.45 -3.79
CA LEU A 32 -16.66 7.05 -3.37
C LEU A 32 -15.46 6.18 -3.78
N ILE A 33 -15.59 4.86 -3.70
CA ILE A 33 -14.55 3.92 -4.15
C ILE A 33 -14.41 3.95 -5.68
N GLY A 34 -15.54 3.97 -6.39
CA GLY A 34 -15.64 4.03 -7.85
C GLY A 34 -15.11 5.33 -8.46
N ALA A 35 -15.10 6.43 -7.70
CA ALA A 35 -14.40 7.68 -8.04
C ALA A 35 -12.86 7.55 -7.94
N PHE A 36 -12.33 6.33 -8.11
CA PHE A 36 -10.92 5.95 -8.01
C PHE A 36 -10.26 6.38 -6.69
N GLY A 37 -11.04 6.49 -5.62
CA GLY A 37 -10.56 6.81 -4.27
C GLY A 37 -9.92 8.19 -4.12
N THR A 38 -10.16 9.11 -5.06
CA THR A 38 -9.45 10.41 -5.06
C THR A 38 -10.25 11.52 -4.42
N GLN A 39 -11.55 11.66 -4.73
CA GLN A 39 -12.48 12.61 -4.14
C GLN A 39 -13.90 12.43 -4.70
N LEU A 40 -14.91 12.74 -3.90
CA LEU A 40 -16.29 12.90 -4.36
C LEU A 40 -16.77 14.30 -3.99
N GLN A 41 -17.31 15.04 -4.97
CA GLN A 41 -17.88 16.36 -4.77
C GLN A 41 -19.40 16.28 -4.90
N LEU A 42 -20.12 16.69 -3.86
CA LEU A 42 -21.57 16.59 -3.79
C LEU A 42 -22.22 17.92 -3.43
N PRO A 43 -23.42 18.22 -3.95
CA PRO A 43 -24.19 19.37 -3.48
C PRO A 43 -24.81 19.10 -2.10
N LEU A 44 -24.89 20.16 -1.28
CA LEU A 44 -25.61 20.18 -0.01
C LEU A 44 -27.04 20.69 -0.24
N CYS A 45 -28.02 20.00 0.37
CA CYS A 45 -29.44 20.36 0.29
C CYS A 45 -30.00 20.81 1.66
N ALA A 46 -30.80 21.89 1.67
CA ALA A 46 -31.44 22.44 2.87
C ALA A 46 -32.47 21.51 3.54
N LYS A 47 -33.04 20.57 2.77
CA LYS A 47 -33.95 19.52 3.26
C LYS A 47 -33.26 18.18 3.10
N THR A 48 -33.60 17.22 3.97
CA THR A 48 -33.19 15.81 3.87
C THR A 48 -33.89 15.16 2.67
N SER A 49 -33.56 15.62 1.47
CA SER A 49 -34.06 15.04 0.24
C SER A 49 -33.28 13.75 0.02
N ILE A 50 -33.97 12.62 -0.03
CA ILE A 50 -33.41 11.35 -0.49
C ILE A 50 -33.18 11.50 -2.00
N ILE A 51 -32.11 12.19 -2.40
CA ILE A 51 -31.70 12.26 -3.79
C ILE A 51 -30.95 10.98 -4.07
N THR A 52 -31.62 10.03 -4.72
CA THR A 52 -31.02 8.78 -5.15
C THR A 52 -30.13 9.10 -6.33
N THR A 53 -28.81 9.12 -6.13
CA THR A 53 -27.83 9.29 -7.20
C THR A 53 -27.88 8.09 -8.16
N SER A 54 -28.31 8.34 -9.40
CA SER A 54 -27.99 7.47 -10.53
C SER A 54 -26.62 7.89 -11.06
N VAL A 55 -25.76 6.90 -11.30
CA VAL A 55 -24.40 7.11 -11.82
C VAL A 55 -24.48 7.86 -13.17
N GLY A 56 -23.76 8.96 -13.30
CA GLY A 56 -23.51 9.64 -14.58
C GLY A 56 -24.42 10.85 -14.91
N GLN A 57 -25.40 11.18 -14.09
CA GLN A 57 -26.14 12.45 -14.22
C GLN A 57 -26.21 13.16 -12.86
N LEU A 58 -25.60 14.35 -12.80
CA LEU A 58 -25.91 15.33 -11.77
C LEU A 58 -27.39 15.69 -11.93
N GLN A 59 -28.30 15.07 -11.18
CA GLN A 59 -29.61 15.67 -11.04
C GLN A 59 -29.43 17.01 -10.34
N ALA A 60 -29.77 18.08 -11.05
CA ALA A 60 -29.66 19.44 -10.56
C ALA A 60 -30.50 19.56 -9.28
N VAL A 61 -29.83 19.85 -8.16
CA VAL A 61 -30.54 20.29 -6.96
C VAL A 61 -31.29 21.56 -7.35
N PRO A 62 -32.61 21.67 -7.08
CA PRO A 62 -33.34 22.90 -7.32
C PRO A 62 -32.60 24.06 -6.65
N GLU A 63 -32.39 25.16 -7.37
CA GLU A 63 -31.52 26.27 -6.95
C GLU A 63 -31.92 26.82 -5.55
N GLU A 64 -33.21 26.78 -5.23
CA GLU A 64 -33.79 27.17 -3.96
C GLU A 64 -33.38 26.30 -2.75
N LEU A 65 -32.94 25.06 -3.00
CA LEU A 65 -32.56 24.09 -1.97
C LEU A 65 -31.04 23.90 -1.88
N TYR A 66 -30.27 24.49 -2.80
CA TYR A 66 -28.82 24.35 -2.86
C TYR A 66 -28.14 25.19 -1.77
N CYS A 67 -27.27 24.55 -0.99
CA CYS A 67 -26.60 25.18 0.16
C CYS A 67 -25.08 25.22 0.03
N GLY A 68 -24.53 24.83 -1.13
CA GLY A 68 -23.10 24.74 -1.38
C GLY A 68 -22.65 23.32 -1.71
N LEU A 69 -21.34 23.10 -1.66
CA LEU A 69 -20.71 21.82 -2.00
C LEU A 69 -20.01 21.23 -0.79
N ILE A 70 -19.97 19.91 -0.73
CA ILE A 70 -19.13 19.14 0.17
C ILE A 70 -18.11 18.32 -0.63
N LEU A 71 -16.85 18.36 -0.19
CA LEU A 71 -15.77 17.54 -0.72
C LEU A 71 -15.52 16.39 0.24
N ILE A 72 -15.61 15.16 -0.25
CA ILE A 72 -15.40 13.95 0.53
C ILE A 72 -14.16 13.25 0.01
N THR A 73 -13.16 13.10 0.89
CA THR A 73 -11.90 12.43 0.58
C THR A 73 -11.79 11.17 1.44
N ALA A 74 -11.49 10.03 0.81
CA ALA A 74 -11.14 8.81 1.52
C ALA A 74 -9.63 8.56 1.43
N ARG A 75 -9.06 8.00 2.50
CA ARG A 75 -7.68 7.52 2.50
C ARG A 75 -7.67 6.06 2.91
N LEU A 76 -7.06 5.22 2.07
CA LEU A 76 -6.82 3.83 2.44
C LEU A 76 -5.84 3.78 3.62
N PRO A 77 -6.07 2.89 4.60
CA PRO A 77 -5.11 2.69 5.67
C PRO A 77 -3.76 2.28 5.09
N GLU A 78 -2.69 2.75 5.71
CA GLU A 78 -1.35 2.36 5.31
C GLU A 78 -1.16 0.86 5.55
N LYS A 79 -0.86 0.13 4.48
CA LYS A 79 -0.59 -1.30 4.57
C LYS A 79 0.80 -1.54 5.12
N ALA A 80 0.91 -2.52 6.00
CA ALA A 80 2.19 -3.12 6.30
C ALA A 80 2.75 -3.71 5.00
N ALA A 81 3.82 -3.12 4.48
CA ALA A 81 4.60 -3.65 3.37
C ALA A 81 5.93 -4.17 3.94
N PRO A 82 5.93 -5.31 4.64
CA PRO A 82 7.14 -5.86 5.20
C PRO A 82 8.02 -6.40 4.08
N VAL A 83 9.28 -5.99 4.09
CA VAL A 83 10.35 -6.59 3.31
C VAL A 83 11.12 -7.50 4.23
N ILE A 84 11.08 -8.80 3.94
CA ILE A 84 11.79 -9.84 4.70
C ILE A 84 13.20 -9.97 4.14
N LEU A 85 14.20 -9.79 4.99
CA LEU A 85 15.61 -9.81 4.64
C LEU A 85 16.36 -10.80 5.52
N GLN A 86 17.42 -11.38 4.99
CA GLN A 86 18.39 -12.13 5.79
C GLN A 86 19.79 -11.96 5.21
N PHE A 87 20.76 -11.71 6.07
CA PHE A 87 22.16 -11.56 5.69
C PHE A 87 23.02 -12.66 6.29
N SER A 88 24.12 -13.00 5.60
CA SER A 88 25.24 -13.74 6.18
C SER A 88 26.56 -13.02 5.93
N GLY A 89 27.51 -13.17 6.84
CA GLY A 89 28.89 -12.72 6.67
C GLY A 89 29.76 -13.88 6.20
N LYS A 90 30.79 -13.58 5.39
CA LYS A 90 31.82 -14.55 5.00
C LYS A 90 33.21 -13.96 5.17
N ASN A 91 34.12 -14.78 5.70
CA ASN A 91 35.53 -14.42 5.90
C ASN A 91 35.70 -13.05 6.60
N LEU A 92 34.89 -12.77 7.62
CA LEU A 92 34.95 -11.51 8.34
C LEU A 92 36.29 -11.38 9.08
N LYS A 93 37.04 -10.32 8.79
CA LYS A 93 38.36 -10.09 9.39
C LYS A 93 38.21 -9.69 10.86
N LYS A 94 38.91 -10.42 11.73
CA LYS A 94 39.11 -10.04 13.12
C LYS A 94 40.05 -8.85 13.26
N LYS A 95 39.97 -8.12 14.37
CA LYS A 95 40.88 -7.01 14.68
C LYS A 95 42.32 -7.48 14.86
N ASP A 96 42.57 -8.47 15.72
CA ASP A 96 43.91 -9.01 16.04
C ASP A 96 43.90 -10.53 16.25
N LYS A 97 45.07 -11.17 16.10
CA LYS A 97 45.23 -12.65 16.19
C LYS A 97 45.28 -13.22 17.62
N PHE A 98 45.35 -12.37 18.65
CA PHE A 98 45.59 -12.75 20.05
C PHE A 98 44.37 -12.54 20.99
N PHE A 99 43.15 -12.58 20.44
CA PHE A 99 41.82 -12.40 21.07
C PHE A 99 41.35 -10.97 21.36
N ASP A 100 40.00 -10.81 21.33
CA ASP A 100 39.19 -9.84 22.13
C ASP A 100 37.74 -9.70 21.61
N GLU A 101 37.37 -10.25 20.44
CA GLU A 101 36.02 -10.07 19.88
C GLU A 101 35.06 -11.18 20.36
N THR A 102 34.00 -10.79 21.08
CA THR A 102 33.04 -11.71 21.70
C THR A 102 31.84 -12.01 20.83
N SER A 103 31.43 -11.04 20.00
CA SER A 103 30.28 -11.20 19.11
C SER A 103 30.30 -10.21 17.95
N VAL A 104 29.62 -10.58 16.86
CA VAL A 104 29.41 -9.78 15.66
C VAL A 104 27.92 -9.53 15.42
N PHE A 105 27.60 -8.32 14.98
CA PHE A 105 26.25 -7.91 14.60
C PHE A 105 26.34 -6.87 13.48
N PHE A 106 25.24 -6.59 12.80
CA PHE A 106 25.19 -5.50 11.83
C PHE A 106 24.11 -4.49 12.17
N VAL A 107 24.28 -3.30 11.60
CA VAL A 107 23.34 -2.19 11.68
C VAL A 107 23.03 -1.74 10.27
N ILE A 108 21.75 -1.51 9.99
CA ILE A 108 21.28 -0.89 8.75
C ILE A 108 20.91 0.55 9.06
N ASN A 109 21.57 1.48 8.39
CA ASN A 109 21.31 2.91 8.50
C ASN A 109 20.73 3.44 7.18
N LYS A 110 19.66 4.24 7.27
CA LYS A 110 19.21 5.09 6.18
C LYS A 110 20.10 6.32 6.11
N ILE A 111 20.61 6.65 4.92
CA ILE A 111 21.31 7.93 4.70
C ILE A 111 20.28 8.98 4.29
N GLU A 112 20.16 10.04 5.08
CA GLU A 112 19.29 11.19 4.83
C GLU A 112 19.90 12.18 3.83
N ASN A 113 19.09 13.11 3.31
CA ASN A 113 19.52 14.10 2.32
C ASN A 113 20.63 15.02 2.86
N ASP A 114 20.61 15.30 4.16
CA ASP A 114 21.64 16.04 4.89
C ASP A 114 22.86 15.18 5.27
N LYS A 115 22.92 13.94 4.77
CA LYS A 115 23.95 12.91 5.04
C LYS A 115 23.94 12.38 6.47
N THR A 116 22.95 12.73 7.30
CA THR A 116 22.77 12.10 8.60
C THR A 116 22.35 10.64 8.42
N LYS A 117 22.60 9.82 9.44
CA LYS A 117 22.32 8.39 9.45
C LYS A 117 21.23 8.09 10.47
N THR A 118 20.16 7.44 10.03
CA THR A 118 19.09 6.97 10.91
C THR A 118 19.14 5.45 10.97
N GLU A 119 19.34 4.89 12.16
CA GLU A 119 19.32 3.44 12.38
C GLU A 119 17.91 2.89 12.11
N LEU A 120 17.80 1.98 11.15
CA LEU A 120 16.56 1.29 10.80
C LEU A 120 16.44 -0.06 11.49
N TYR A 121 17.57 -0.74 11.68
CA TYR A 121 17.62 -2.08 12.23
C TYR A 121 19.01 -2.41 12.78
N ARG A 122 19.01 -3.27 13.81
CA ARG A 122 20.19 -3.86 14.42
C ARG A 122 19.94 -5.35 14.62
N SER A 123 20.88 -6.17 14.15
CA SER A 123 20.77 -7.62 14.29
C SER A 123 21.06 -8.09 15.72
N GLU A 124 20.74 -9.35 15.98
CA GLU A 124 21.30 -10.06 17.13
C GLU A 124 22.83 -10.14 17.03
N ALA A 125 23.47 -10.27 18.19
CA ALA A 125 24.91 -10.47 18.31
C ALA A 125 25.22 -11.98 18.32
N ILE A 126 26.10 -12.40 17.42
CA ILE A 126 26.46 -13.82 17.20
C ILE A 126 27.92 -14.04 17.57
N ARG A 127 28.23 -15.14 18.27
CA ARG A 127 29.61 -15.50 18.66
C ARG A 127 30.45 -16.05 17.51
N GLU A 128 29.82 -16.70 16.53
CA GLU A 128 30.47 -17.12 15.28
C GLU A 128 30.89 -15.88 14.46
N HIS A 129 32.16 -15.53 14.55
CA HIS A 129 32.67 -14.27 14.00
C HIS A 129 32.89 -14.32 12.49
N SER A 130 33.47 -15.41 11.97
CA SER A 130 34.01 -15.41 10.60
C SER A 130 32.90 -15.61 9.56
N HIS A 131 31.91 -16.45 9.90
CA HIS A 131 30.81 -16.82 9.01
C HIS A 131 29.43 -16.71 9.69
N PRO A 132 29.07 -15.56 10.27
CA PRO A 132 27.78 -15.39 10.94
C PRO A 132 26.62 -15.52 9.95
N ILE A 133 25.55 -16.19 10.37
CA ILE A 133 24.26 -16.18 9.68
C ILE A 133 23.25 -15.58 10.65
N TRP A 134 22.81 -14.37 10.36
CA TRP A 134 21.81 -13.70 11.19
C TRP A 134 20.39 -14.18 10.85
N ARG A 135 19.49 -14.06 11.82
CA ARG A 135 18.08 -14.42 11.67
C ARG A 135 17.40 -13.54 10.62
N PRO A 136 16.39 -14.05 9.89
CA PRO A 136 15.55 -13.22 9.06
C PRO A 136 14.88 -12.11 9.89
N PHE A 137 14.74 -10.93 9.30
CA PHE A 137 14.11 -9.77 9.92
C PHE A 137 13.25 -9.01 8.91
N ASN A 138 12.36 -8.16 9.42
CA ASN A 138 11.42 -7.39 8.61
C ASN A 138 11.75 -5.90 8.69
N LEU A 139 11.73 -5.23 7.55
CA LEU A 139 11.75 -3.77 7.44
C LEU A 139 10.49 -3.27 6.74
N HIS A 140 10.02 -2.09 7.10
CA HIS A 140 8.90 -1.47 6.38
C HIS A 140 9.39 -0.87 5.06
N LEU A 141 8.75 -1.19 3.94
CA LEU A 141 9.15 -0.73 2.60
C LEU A 141 9.39 0.78 2.55
N ARG A 142 8.48 1.58 3.10
CA ARG A 142 8.61 3.05 3.12
C ARG A 142 9.82 3.56 3.91
N LYS A 143 10.36 2.78 4.86
CA LYS A 143 11.57 3.18 5.60
C LYS A 143 12.85 2.97 4.77
N ILE A 144 12.85 2.02 3.84
CA ILE A 144 14.04 1.66 3.04
C ILE A 144 13.96 2.14 1.58
N ALA A 145 12.78 2.51 1.10
CA ALA A 145 12.48 2.84 -0.28
C ALA A 145 11.55 4.07 -0.41
N ASP A 146 11.67 5.05 0.48
CA ASP A 146 10.96 6.34 0.36
C ASP A 146 11.36 7.12 -0.91
N HIS A 147 12.54 6.84 -1.45
CA HIS A 147 13.02 7.34 -2.73
C HIS A 147 13.69 6.22 -3.54
N ARG A 148 13.59 6.27 -4.87
CA ARG A 148 14.13 5.22 -5.78
C ARG A 148 15.62 4.94 -5.54
N ASN A 149 16.38 6.00 -5.22
CA ASN A 149 17.82 5.94 -4.99
C ASN A 149 18.21 6.11 -3.52
N ARG A 150 17.31 5.81 -2.57
CA ARG A 150 17.61 5.91 -1.14
C ARG A 150 18.80 5.00 -0.79
N LEU A 151 19.89 5.60 -0.32
CA LEU A 151 21.07 4.88 0.10
C LEU A 151 20.91 4.30 1.50
N LEU A 152 21.27 3.03 1.64
CA LEU A 152 21.34 2.30 2.89
C LEU A 152 22.79 1.94 3.15
N GLU A 153 23.31 2.31 4.32
CA GLU A 153 24.59 1.82 4.80
C GLU A 153 24.37 0.62 5.70
N ILE A 154 25.02 -0.50 5.37
CA ILE A 154 25.06 -1.68 6.23
C ILE A 154 26.45 -1.77 6.81
N ALA A 155 26.55 -1.63 8.13
CA ALA A 155 27.80 -1.66 8.88
C ALA A 155 27.86 -2.90 9.75
N VAL A 156 28.92 -3.70 9.59
CA VAL A 156 29.19 -4.87 10.41
C VAL A 156 30.13 -4.47 11.54
N MET A 157 29.70 -4.77 12.75
CA MET A 157 30.31 -4.36 14.00
C MET A 157 30.71 -5.60 14.80
N TYR A 158 31.69 -5.43 15.67
CA TYR A 158 32.02 -6.40 16.70
C TYR A 158 31.88 -5.75 18.08
N ARG A 159 31.65 -6.59 19.08
CA ARG A 159 31.76 -6.24 20.49
C ARG A 159 32.96 -6.96 21.08
N ASP A 160 33.78 -6.26 21.86
CA ASP A 160 34.88 -6.89 22.58
C ASP A 160 34.48 -7.32 24.01
N GLU A 161 35.41 -7.94 24.74
CA GLU A 161 35.20 -8.41 26.12
C GLU A 161 34.89 -7.26 27.09
N MET A 162 35.35 -6.05 26.80
CA MET A 162 35.06 -4.83 27.57
C MET A 162 33.73 -4.17 27.15
N ASN A 163 32.89 -4.86 26.36
CA ASN A 163 31.66 -4.34 25.75
C ASN A 163 31.86 -3.14 24.82
N LYS A 164 33.08 -2.83 24.40
CA LYS A 164 33.35 -1.75 23.45
C LYS A 164 33.01 -2.22 22.04
N ILE A 165 32.36 -1.32 21.31
CA ILE A 165 31.90 -1.57 19.94
C ILE A 165 32.97 -1.08 18.97
N GLY A 166 33.40 -1.97 18.07
CA GLY A 166 34.25 -1.63 16.94
C GLY A 166 33.62 -2.01 15.60
N MET A 167 34.17 -1.49 14.52
CA MET A 167 33.65 -1.70 13.17
C MET A 167 34.58 -2.64 12.39
N ILE A 168 34.00 -3.67 11.79
CA ILE A 168 34.68 -4.58 10.86
C ILE A 168 34.77 -3.90 9.49
N GLY A 169 33.64 -3.41 8.97
CA GLY A 169 33.53 -2.65 7.73
C GLY A 169 32.07 -2.33 7.39
N SER A 170 31.86 -1.52 6.36
CA SER A 170 30.53 -1.19 5.85
C SER A 170 30.49 -1.20 4.32
N PHE A 171 29.29 -1.18 3.77
CA PHE A 171 29.01 -0.99 2.35
C PHE A 171 27.72 -0.20 2.17
N LEU A 172 27.52 0.32 0.95
CA LEU A 172 26.29 0.98 0.54
C LEU A 172 25.49 0.08 -0.39
N THR A 173 24.17 0.10 -0.24
CA THR A 173 23.23 -0.54 -1.15
C THR A 173 21.94 0.29 -1.25
N THR A 174 20.99 -0.16 -2.06
CA THR A 174 19.66 0.41 -2.19
C THR A 174 18.61 -0.69 -2.15
N TYR A 175 17.37 -0.32 -1.84
CA TYR A 175 16.24 -1.22 -1.98
C TYR A 175 16.18 -1.85 -3.39
N ALA A 176 16.34 -1.02 -4.43
CA ALA A 176 16.28 -1.46 -5.82
C ALA A 176 17.33 -2.54 -6.13
N LYS A 177 18.54 -2.43 -5.58
CA LYS A 177 19.58 -3.45 -5.74
C LYS A 177 19.24 -4.73 -4.97
N MET A 178 18.79 -4.62 -3.71
CA MET A 178 18.40 -5.79 -2.92
C MET A 178 17.22 -6.55 -3.53
N LYS A 179 16.33 -5.84 -4.25
CA LYS A 179 15.15 -6.43 -4.91
C LYS A 179 15.49 -7.48 -5.98
N TYR A 180 16.71 -7.49 -6.53
CA TYR A 180 17.16 -8.58 -7.40
C TYR A 180 17.27 -9.94 -6.68
N GLY A 181 17.19 -9.94 -5.34
CA GLY A 181 17.17 -11.15 -4.54
C GLY A 181 18.57 -11.73 -4.26
N PRO A 182 18.65 -12.89 -3.59
CA PRO A 182 19.91 -13.57 -3.33
C PRO A 182 20.66 -13.91 -4.62
N GLY A 183 21.97 -13.68 -4.64
CA GLY A 183 22.82 -13.94 -5.80
C GLY A 183 24.09 -13.10 -5.81
N GLU A 184 24.95 -13.29 -6.81
CA GLU A 184 26.25 -12.62 -6.93
C GLU A 184 26.16 -11.09 -6.87
N GLU A 185 25.11 -10.52 -7.46
CA GLU A 185 24.82 -9.08 -7.44
C GLU A 185 24.65 -8.52 -6.02
N ASN A 186 24.17 -9.34 -5.09
CA ASN A 186 23.93 -8.98 -3.70
C ASN A 186 25.00 -9.55 -2.73
N VAL A 187 26.22 -9.73 -3.24
CA VAL A 187 27.45 -9.94 -2.45
C VAL A 187 28.20 -8.62 -2.34
N TYR A 188 28.49 -8.20 -1.11
CA TYR A 188 29.06 -6.89 -0.81
C TYR A 188 30.41 -7.02 -0.12
N ASN A 189 31.44 -6.35 -0.66
CA ASN A 189 32.72 -6.23 0.01
C ASN A 189 32.62 -5.27 1.20
N LEU A 190 33.02 -5.73 2.39
CA LEU A 190 33.04 -4.89 3.59
C LEU A 190 34.32 -4.06 3.61
N VAL A 191 34.16 -2.74 3.69
CA VAL A 191 35.29 -1.81 3.68
C VAL A 191 35.39 -1.07 5.00
N ASN A 192 36.58 -1.06 5.59
CA ASN A 192 36.86 -0.33 6.83
C ASN A 192 37.59 0.98 6.50
N PRO A 193 36.96 2.16 6.68
CA PRO A 193 37.58 3.46 6.49
C PRO A 193 38.94 3.61 7.16
N LYS A 194 39.12 3.05 8.38
CA LYS A 194 40.38 3.13 9.13
C LYS A 194 41.49 2.24 8.56
N LYS A 195 41.15 1.24 7.74
CA LYS A 195 42.13 0.33 7.11
C LYS A 195 42.36 0.64 5.63
N LYS A 196 41.57 1.53 5.01
CA LYS A 196 41.70 1.90 3.58
C LYS A 196 43.10 2.39 3.19
N SER A 197 43.79 3.12 4.06
CA SER A 197 45.15 3.63 3.81
C SER A 197 46.26 2.61 4.06
N LYS A 198 45.96 1.41 4.58
CA LYS A 198 46.97 0.38 4.86
C LYS A 198 47.36 -0.35 3.57
N LYS A 199 48.67 -0.47 3.32
CA LYS A 199 49.23 -1.21 2.17
C LYS A 199 48.71 -2.65 2.15
N GLY A 200 48.18 -3.09 1.00
CA GLY A 200 47.66 -4.45 0.81
C GLY A 200 46.25 -4.70 1.37
N TYR A 201 45.55 -3.68 1.88
CA TYR A 201 44.17 -3.82 2.32
C TYR A 201 43.19 -3.84 1.13
N LEU A 202 42.50 -4.96 0.94
CA LEU A 202 41.44 -5.10 -0.08
C LEU A 202 40.03 -4.93 0.53
N LYS A 203 39.72 -5.75 1.54
CA LYS A 203 38.42 -5.80 2.22
C LYS A 203 38.53 -6.45 3.61
N SER A 204 37.49 -6.30 4.42
CA SER A 204 37.32 -6.90 5.75
C SER A 204 36.41 -8.14 5.76
N GLY A 205 36.16 -8.75 4.61
CA GLY A 205 35.21 -9.85 4.42
C GLY A 205 34.13 -9.47 3.42
N THR A 206 33.11 -10.32 3.29
CA THR A 206 31.92 -10.05 2.48
C THR A 206 30.64 -10.22 3.29
N MET A 207 29.59 -9.51 2.87
CA MET A 207 28.23 -9.66 3.36
C MET A 207 27.35 -10.11 2.20
N GLU A 208 26.49 -11.10 2.41
CA GLU A 208 25.66 -11.71 1.38
C GLU A 208 24.19 -11.61 1.78
N LEU A 209 23.34 -11.10 0.89
CA LEU A 209 21.90 -11.21 1.04
C LEU A 209 21.48 -12.65 0.69
N ILE A 210 21.03 -13.41 1.68
CA ILE A 210 20.65 -14.82 1.50
C ILE A 210 19.12 -15.03 1.47
N LYS A 211 18.34 -14.00 1.82
CA LYS A 211 16.87 -14.00 1.66
C LYS A 211 16.38 -12.59 1.36
N PHE A 212 15.48 -12.49 0.39
CA PHE A 212 14.71 -11.28 0.09
C PHE A 212 13.27 -11.67 -0.25
N SER A 213 12.28 -11.06 0.39
CA SER A 213 10.87 -11.20 0.03
C SER A 213 10.17 -9.86 0.22
N ASP A 214 9.72 -9.27 -0.88
CA ASP A 214 8.82 -8.12 -0.91
C ASP A 214 7.39 -8.68 -1.02
N VAL A 215 6.70 -8.77 0.11
CA VAL A 215 5.32 -9.28 0.16
C VAL A 215 4.38 -8.09 0.01
N SER A 216 4.19 -7.65 -1.23
CA SER A 216 3.20 -6.62 -1.57
C SER A 216 1.82 -7.27 -1.74
N PHE A 217 0.96 -7.16 -0.72
CA PHE A 217 -0.45 -7.59 -0.83
C PHE A 217 -1.30 -6.49 -1.49
N TYR A 218 -1.55 -6.63 -2.79
CA TYR A 218 -2.54 -5.80 -3.46
C TYR A 218 -3.94 -6.20 -2.98
N SER A 219 -4.72 -5.25 -2.45
CA SER A 219 -6.12 -5.48 -2.08
C SER A 219 -7.02 -5.18 -3.27
N PHE A 220 -8.27 -5.65 -3.19
CA PHE A 220 -9.33 -5.25 -4.10
C PHE A 220 -9.35 -3.73 -4.37
N LEU A 221 -9.27 -2.91 -3.30
CA LEU A 221 -9.26 -1.45 -3.44
C LEU A 221 -8.05 -0.92 -4.19
N ASP A 222 -6.86 -1.52 -4.10
CA ASP A 222 -5.70 -1.05 -4.87
C ASP A 222 -5.96 -1.20 -6.37
N TYR A 223 -6.54 -2.33 -6.79
CA TYR A 223 -6.91 -2.57 -8.18
C TYR A 223 -7.95 -1.55 -8.64
N ILE A 224 -9.04 -1.37 -7.89
CA ILE A 224 -10.09 -0.41 -8.25
C ILE A 224 -9.53 1.02 -8.32
N THR A 225 -8.81 1.50 -7.30
CA THR A 225 -8.25 2.87 -7.31
C THR A 225 -7.14 3.10 -8.32
N SER A 226 -6.50 2.03 -8.83
CA SER A 226 -5.52 2.13 -9.92
C SER A 226 -6.13 2.19 -11.32
N GLY A 227 -7.46 2.14 -11.45
CA GLY A 227 -8.16 2.22 -12.73
C GLY A 227 -8.81 0.92 -13.19
N THR A 228 -8.75 -0.16 -12.39
CA THR A 228 -9.39 -1.44 -12.76
C THR A 228 -10.91 -1.29 -12.70
N GLN A 229 -11.60 -1.69 -13.77
CA GLN A 229 -13.05 -1.66 -13.87
C GLN A 229 -13.65 -3.06 -13.74
N LEU A 230 -14.85 -3.16 -13.17
CA LEU A 230 -15.61 -4.41 -13.11
C LEU A 230 -16.75 -4.37 -14.12
N HIS A 231 -16.64 -5.16 -15.18
CA HIS A 231 -17.70 -5.31 -16.17
C HIS A 231 -18.64 -6.46 -15.78
N LEU A 232 -19.94 -6.20 -15.79
CA LEU A 232 -20.97 -7.21 -15.58
C LEU A 232 -21.45 -7.74 -16.93
N ALA A 233 -21.39 -9.07 -17.10
CA ALA A 233 -22.05 -9.78 -18.19
C ALA A 233 -23.13 -10.68 -17.61
N ILE A 234 -24.30 -10.71 -18.24
CA ILE A 234 -25.47 -11.47 -17.77
C ILE A 234 -25.94 -12.33 -18.93
N ALA A 235 -26.07 -13.64 -18.68
CA ALA A 235 -26.64 -14.59 -19.62
C ALA A 235 -27.94 -15.13 -19.01
N VAL A 236 -29.00 -15.13 -19.82
CA VAL A 236 -30.33 -15.61 -19.40
C VAL A 236 -30.66 -16.86 -20.20
N ASP A 237 -30.98 -17.93 -19.50
CA ASP A 237 -31.41 -19.17 -20.11
C ASP A 237 -32.92 -19.13 -20.37
N PHE A 238 -33.30 -19.17 -21.66
CA PHE A 238 -34.69 -19.22 -22.11
C PHE A 238 -35.10 -20.64 -22.56
N SER A 239 -34.34 -21.68 -22.23
CA SER A 239 -34.61 -23.05 -22.71
C SER A 239 -35.84 -23.72 -22.10
N ALA A 240 -36.58 -23.06 -21.21
CA ALA A 240 -37.80 -23.60 -20.61
C ALA A 240 -38.97 -23.58 -21.62
N ASN A 241 -39.38 -24.75 -22.11
CA ASN A 241 -40.55 -24.91 -22.98
C ASN A 241 -41.82 -24.33 -22.33
N LEU A 242 -42.40 -23.31 -22.95
CA LEU A 242 -43.64 -22.65 -22.55
C LEU A 242 -44.86 -23.55 -22.83
N THR A 243 -45.08 -24.57 -22.01
CA THR A 243 -46.41 -25.22 -21.93
C THR A 243 -47.39 -24.31 -21.19
N ILE A 244 -48.63 -24.24 -21.68
CA ILE A 244 -49.70 -23.29 -21.33
C ILE A 244 -49.93 -23.10 -19.81
N ASN A 245 -49.58 -24.09 -18.98
CA ASN A 245 -49.68 -24.00 -17.51
C ASN A 245 -48.63 -23.10 -16.83
N LYS A 246 -47.61 -22.60 -17.54
CA LYS A 246 -46.56 -21.71 -16.99
C LYS A 246 -46.69 -20.22 -17.37
N LEU A 247 -47.74 -19.83 -18.10
CA LEU A 247 -48.03 -18.40 -18.35
C LEU A 247 -48.28 -17.62 -17.04
N TYR A 248 -48.72 -18.30 -15.98
CA TYR A 248 -48.87 -17.73 -14.63
C TYR A 248 -47.54 -17.59 -13.86
N ASP A 249 -46.45 -18.24 -14.29
CA ASP A 249 -45.11 -18.11 -13.70
C ASP A 249 -44.30 -16.95 -14.32
N MET A 250 -44.74 -16.39 -15.44
CA MET A 250 -44.03 -15.28 -16.11
C MET A 250 -43.90 -14.03 -15.22
N PRO A 251 -44.93 -13.57 -14.50
CA PRO A 251 -44.80 -12.43 -13.59
C PRO A 251 -43.86 -12.71 -12.41
N ALA A 252 -43.80 -13.95 -11.94
CA ALA A 252 -42.88 -14.36 -10.88
C ALA A 252 -41.44 -14.40 -11.39
N PHE A 253 -41.20 -14.97 -12.58
CA PHE A 253 -39.90 -14.94 -13.25
C PHE A 253 -39.42 -13.51 -13.50
N ASP A 254 -40.28 -12.64 -14.05
CA ASP A 254 -39.93 -11.23 -14.31
C ASP A 254 -39.58 -10.49 -13.01
N SER A 255 -40.34 -10.72 -11.94
CA SER A 255 -40.07 -10.14 -10.62
C SER A 255 -38.76 -10.65 -10.02
N ASP A 256 -38.51 -11.96 -10.08
CA ASP A 256 -37.28 -12.57 -9.53
C ASP A 256 -36.06 -12.18 -10.36
N PHE A 257 -36.20 -12.13 -11.67
CA PHE A 257 -35.17 -11.66 -12.59
C PHE A 257 -34.86 -10.18 -12.35
N ASP A 258 -35.86 -9.31 -12.32
CA ASP A 258 -35.68 -7.88 -12.01
C ASP A 258 -35.02 -7.67 -10.65
N CYS A 259 -35.43 -8.44 -9.63
CA CYS A 259 -34.82 -8.42 -8.31
C CYS A 259 -33.33 -8.83 -8.36
N ALA A 260 -33.00 -9.92 -9.06
CA ALA A 260 -31.63 -10.41 -9.20
C ALA A 260 -30.74 -9.40 -9.95
N ILE A 261 -31.24 -8.84 -11.07
CA ILE A 261 -30.54 -7.82 -11.85
C ILE A 261 -30.29 -6.59 -10.99
N LYS A 262 -31.32 -6.05 -10.32
CA LYS A 262 -31.18 -4.88 -9.45
C LYS A 262 -30.21 -5.13 -8.30
N GLY A 263 -30.23 -6.33 -7.71
CA GLY A 263 -29.32 -6.72 -6.63
C GLY A 263 -27.84 -6.73 -7.06
N ILE A 264 -27.54 -7.29 -8.23
CA ILE A 264 -26.15 -7.44 -8.71
C ILE A 264 -25.68 -6.18 -9.44
N ALA A 265 -26.43 -5.72 -10.44
CA ALA A 265 -26.09 -4.54 -11.23
C ALA A 265 -26.07 -3.27 -10.37
N GLY A 266 -26.91 -3.20 -9.33
CA GLY A 266 -26.93 -2.11 -8.37
C GLY A 266 -25.60 -1.91 -7.64
N ILE A 267 -24.82 -2.98 -7.44
CA ILE A 267 -23.49 -2.95 -6.81
C ILE A 267 -22.42 -2.71 -7.87
N ILE A 268 -22.41 -3.51 -8.94
CA ILE A 268 -21.32 -3.49 -9.94
C ILE A 268 -21.28 -2.18 -10.74
N ARG A 269 -22.42 -1.51 -10.93
CA ARG A 269 -22.51 -0.22 -11.67
C ARG A 269 -21.59 0.85 -11.12
N HIS A 270 -21.25 0.79 -9.83
CA HIS A 270 -20.40 1.79 -9.18
C HIS A 270 -18.90 1.55 -9.45
N TYR A 271 -18.53 0.40 -10.03
CA TYR A 271 -17.15 0.01 -10.36
C TYR A 271 -16.85 0.04 -11.87
N ASN A 272 -17.73 0.64 -12.67
CA ASN A 272 -17.55 0.83 -14.11
C ASN A 272 -17.97 2.25 -14.49
N SER A 273 -17.08 2.98 -15.18
CA SER A 273 -17.34 4.37 -15.61
C SER A 273 -18.23 4.46 -16.85
N TYR A 274 -18.47 3.36 -17.55
CA TYR A 274 -19.29 3.28 -18.76
C TYR A 274 -20.56 2.46 -18.50
N ALA A 275 -21.72 3.00 -18.89
CA ALA A 275 -23.01 2.33 -18.77
C ALA A 275 -22.98 0.93 -19.45
N PHE A 276 -23.66 -0.03 -18.83
CA PHE A 276 -23.66 -1.45 -19.19
C PHE A 276 -23.87 -1.72 -20.70
N ALA A 277 -23.11 -2.68 -21.24
CA ALA A 277 -23.41 -3.29 -22.54
C ALA A 277 -24.24 -4.56 -22.32
N LEU A 278 -25.51 -4.54 -22.75
CA LEU A 278 -26.35 -5.73 -22.85
C LEU A 278 -26.07 -6.40 -24.19
N LEU A 279 -25.50 -7.61 -24.18
CA LEU A 279 -25.34 -8.42 -25.37
C LEU A 279 -26.56 -9.33 -25.53
N HIS A 280 -27.37 -9.08 -26.55
CA HIS A 280 -28.40 -10.01 -27.01
C HIS A 280 -27.80 -10.92 -28.08
N HIS A 281 -27.87 -12.23 -27.89
CA HIS A 281 -27.66 -13.19 -28.97
C HIS A 281 -29.03 -13.58 -29.54
N GLN A 282 -29.30 -13.21 -30.79
CA GLN A 282 -30.33 -13.88 -31.58
C GLN A 282 -29.67 -15.09 -32.25
N ALA A 283 -30.31 -16.25 -32.14
CA ALA A 283 -29.98 -17.44 -32.92
C ALA A 283 -30.67 -17.35 -34.30
#